data_AF-A0A7S0FTI2-F1
#
_entry.id   AF-A0A7S0FTI2-F1
#
_cell.length_a   1.000
_cell.length_b   1.000
_cell.length_c   1.000
_cell.angle_alpha   90.00
_cell.angle_beta   90.00
_cell.angle_gamma   90.00
#
_symmetry.space_group_name_H-M   'P 1'
#
loop_
_entity.id
_entity.type
_entity.pdbx_description
1 polymer ?
#
loop_
_entity_poly.entity_id
_entity_poly.type
_entity_poly.pdbx_seq_one_letter_code
_entity_poly.pdbx_strand_id
1 'polypeptide(L)'
;FDAGNVVIALAALPKLCGQRGLDALCRHPGWLELEERVRACVQRLEPRGLSMVLHSMARLHWHDWPLISSIIVVAEKRIADFGTTDIAKVSWALAKLGVVDGARGLWAVLSKEGARKCSSGSFIDISMTAWAFTSVGL
;
A
#
# COMPACT_ATOMS: atom_id res chain seq x y z
N PHE A 1 11.30 16.51 -11.41
CA PHE A 1 10.61 15.21 -11.41
C PHE A 1 10.05 15.01 -10.02
N ASP A 2 8.74 14.84 -9.86
CA ASP A 2 8.08 14.85 -8.56
C ASP A 2 7.56 13.46 -8.19
N ALA A 3 7.97 12.95 -7.04
CA ALA A 3 7.55 11.65 -6.51
C ALA A 3 6.04 11.64 -6.20
N GLY A 4 5.46 12.78 -5.83
CA GLY A 4 4.02 12.93 -5.62
C GLY A 4 3.22 12.60 -6.89
N ASN A 5 3.61 13.18 -8.02
CA ASN A 5 2.99 12.91 -9.31
C ASN A 5 3.06 11.43 -9.74
N VAL A 6 4.17 10.74 -9.46
CA VAL A 6 4.32 9.30 -9.73
C VAL A 6 3.30 8.48 -8.95
N VAL A 7 3.14 8.78 -7.65
CA VAL A 7 2.16 8.10 -6.80
C VAL A 7 0.72 8.38 -7.25
N ILE A 8 0.41 9.62 -7.61
CA ILE A 8 -0.91 10.01 -8.10
C ILE A 8 -1.25 9.26 -9.40
N ALA A 9 -0.29 9.19 -10.33
CA ALA A 9 -0.46 8.47 -11.59
C ALA A 9 -0.76 6.98 -11.35
N LEU A 10 0.02 6.31 -10.49
CA LEU A 10 -0.22 4.92 -10.11
C LEU A 10 -1.60 4.73 -9.45
N ALA A 11 -1.98 5.63 -8.54
CA ALA A 11 -3.25 5.56 -7.82
C ALA A 11 -4.49 5.76 -8.70
N ALA A 12 -4.34 6.37 -9.87
CA ALA A 12 -5.40 6.51 -10.86
C ALA A 12 -5.63 5.22 -11.66
N LEU A 13 -4.59 4.40 -11.88
CA LEU A 13 -4.65 3.23 -12.76
C LEU A 13 -5.73 2.20 -12.39
N PRO A 14 -5.98 1.84 -11.11
CA PRO A 14 -7.05 0.89 -10.79
C PRO A 14 -8.43 1.27 -11.34
N LYS A 15 -8.72 2.57 -11.50
CA LYS A 15 -9.99 3.04 -12.09
C LYS A 15 -10.02 2.86 -13.61
N LEU A 16 -8.86 3.01 -14.27
CA LEU A 16 -8.72 2.88 -15.72
C LEU A 16 -8.69 1.42 -16.17
N CYS A 17 -8.02 0.56 -15.40
CA CYS A 17 -7.87 -0.87 -15.71
C CYS A 17 -9.13 -1.69 -15.40
N GLY A 18 -9.96 -1.22 -14.46
CA GLY A 18 -11.11 -1.98 -13.99
C GLY A 18 -10.70 -3.38 -13.50
N GLN A 19 -11.50 -4.40 -13.85
CA GLN A 19 -11.21 -5.79 -13.48
C GLN A 19 -10.04 -6.42 -14.25
N ARG A 20 -9.57 -5.80 -15.33
CA ARG A 20 -8.47 -6.35 -16.15
C ARG A 20 -7.09 -6.19 -15.50
N GLY A 21 -6.98 -5.39 -14.43
CA GLY A 21 -5.72 -5.19 -13.71
C GLY A 21 -4.57 -4.75 -14.62
N LEU A 22 -3.35 -5.24 -14.34
CA LEU A 22 -2.17 -4.95 -15.16
C LEU A 22 -2.15 -5.61 -16.54
N ASP A 23 -3.00 -6.61 -16.82
CA ASP A 23 -3.04 -7.25 -18.14
C ASP A 23 -3.44 -6.23 -19.23
N ALA A 24 -4.19 -5.19 -18.86
CA ALA A 24 -4.54 -4.09 -19.74
C ALA A 24 -3.33 -3.18 -20.09
N LEU A 25 -2.25 -3.22 -19.30
CA LEU A 25 -1.13 -2.28 -19.35
C LEU A 25 0.23 -2.91 -19.55
N CYS A 26 0.36 -4.24 -19.49
CA CYS A 26 1.65 -4.95 -19.41
C CYS A 26 2.61 -4.67 -20.58
N ARG A 27 2.12 -4.17 -21.72
CA ARG A 27 2.92 -3.78 -22.89
C ARG A 27 2.85 -2.28 -23.21
N HIS A 28 2.18 -1.49 -22.39
CA HIS A 28 2.04 -0.06 -22.61
C HIS A 28 3.33 0.66 -22.17
N PRO A 29 4.01 1.44 -23.05
CA PRO A 29 5.26 2.11 -22.69
C PRO A 29 5.16 2.99 -21.44
N GLY A 30 4.02 3.68 -21.27
CA GLY A 30 3.77 4.49 -20.07
C GLY A 30 3.66 3.69 -18.77
N TRP A 31 3.30 2.40 -18.83
CA TRP A 31 3.34 1.53 -17.64
C TRP A 31 4.78 1.19 -17.25
N LEU A 32 5.61 0.78 -18.22
CA LEU A 32 7.01 0.41 -17.97
C LEU A 32 7.77 1.59 -17.35
N GLU A 33 7.58 2.79 -17.89
CA GLU A 33 8.17 4.01 -17.36
C GLU A 33 7.64 4.34 -15.95
N LEU A 34 6.33 4.20 -15.71
CA LEU A 34 5.76 4.47 -14.39
C LEU A 34 6.26 3.48 -13.34
N GLU A 35 6.32 2.20 -13.68
CA GLU A 35 6.83 1.13 -12.82
C GLU A 35 8.28 1.43 -12.38
N GLU A 36 9.16 1.75 -13.33
CA GLU A 36 10.56 2.09 -13.04
C GLU A 36 10.65 3.30 -12.10
N ARG A 37 9.84 4.33 -12.34
CA ARG A 37 9.79 5.54 -11.51
C ARG A 37 9.30 5.25 -10.10
N VAL A 38 8.29 4.38 -9.93
CA VAL A 38 7.81 3.95 -8.61
C VAL A 38 8.92 3.24 -7.84
N ARG A 39 9.63 2.30 -8.48
CA ARG A 39 10.77 1.59 -7.85
C ARG A 39 11.88 2.56 -7.44
N ALA A 40 12.19 3.56 -8.28
CA ALA A 40 13.23 4.54 -8.01
C ALA A 40 12.90 5.53 -6.88
N CYS A 41 11.60 5.78 -6.60
CA CYS A 41 11.19 6.77 -5.62
C CYS A 41 10.70 6.19 -4.28
N VAL A 42 10.35 4.90 -4.21
CA VAL A 42 9.67 4.30 -3.05
C VAL A 42 10.35 4.55 -1.70
N GLN A 43 11.68 4.47 -1.66
CA GLN A 43 12.49 4.68 -0.45
C GLN A 43 12.42 6.11 0.11
N ARG A 44 12.00 7.08 -0.72
CA ARG A 44 11.91 8.51 -0.40
C ARG A 44 10.48 8.98 -0.19
N LEU A 45 9.49 8.10 -0.35
CA LEU A 45 8.09 8.47 -0.20
C LEU A 45 7.73 8.72 1.27
N GLU A 46 6.85 9.69 1.46
CA GLU A 46 6.14 9.90 2.72
C GLU A 46 5.15 8.75 3.00
N PRO A 47 4.70 8.58 4.26
CA PRO A 47 3.73 7.55 4.67
C PRO A 47 2.53 7.42 3.74
N ARG A 48 1.93 8.56 3.40
CA ARG A 48 0.80 8.63 2.47
C ARG A 48 1.15 8.11 1.08
N GLY A 49 2.37 8.40 0.61
CA GLY A 49 2.87 7.89 -0.67
C GLY A 49 2.99 6.36 -0.64
N LEU A 50 3.61 5.81 0.41
CA LEU A 50 3.77 4.37 0.60
C LEU A 50 2.42 3.64 0.68
N SER A 51 1.47 4.18 1.46
CA SER A 51 0.13 3.61 1.60
C SER A 51 -0.62 3.59 0.27
N MET A 52 -0.50 4.66 -0.53
CA MET A 52 -1.12 4.77 -1.85
C MET A 52 -0.49 3.82 -2.87
N VAL A 53 0.83 3.65 -2.87
CA VAL A 53 1.50 2.69 -3.76
C VAL A 53 1.02 1.28 -3.44
N LEU A 54 1.13 0.83 -2.19
CA LEU A 54 0.78 -0.54 -1.81
C LEU A 54 -0.70 -0.85 -2.04
N HIS A 55 -1.59 0.10 -1.74
CA HIS A 55 -3.02 -0.03 -2.03
C HIS A 55 -3.30 -0.14 -3.53
N SER A 56 -2.58 0.61 -4.37
CA SER A 56 -2.70 0.51 -5.82
C SER A 56 -2.19 -0.84 -6.34
N MET A 57 -1.08 -1.34 -5.79
CA MET A 57 -0.55 -2.66 -6.12
C MET A 57 -1.59 -3.76 -5.85
N ALA A 58 -2.22 -3.74 -4.67
CA ALA A 58 -3.27 -4.68 -4.32
C ALA A 58 -4.47 -4.62 -5.27
N ARG A 59 -4.91 -3.42 -5.65
CA ARG A 59 -6.05 -3.23 -6.56
C ARG A 59 -5.73 -3.58 -8.02
N LEU A 60 -4.46 -3.51 -8.42
CA LEU A 60 -4.00 -3.88 -9.76
C LEU A 60 -3.61 -5.36 -9.86
N HIS A 61 -3.64 -6.10 -8.74
CA HIS A 61 -3.07 -7.46 -8.63
C HIS A 61 -1.59 -7.49 -9.02
N TRP A 62 -0.85 -6.43 -8.71
CA TRP A 62 0.56 -6.28 -9.04
C TRP A 62 1.45 -6.94 -7.98
N HIS A 63 1.92 -8.16 -8.28
CA HIS A 63 2.72 -8.99 -7.37
C HIS A 63 4.23 -8.79 -7.58
N ASP A 64 4.71 -7.61 -7.24
CA ASP A 64 6.12 -7.26 -7.30
C ASP A 64 6.78 -7.38 -5.92
N TRP A 65 7.22 -8.59 -5.60
CA TRP A 65 7.75 -8.93 -4.27
C TRP A 65 8.94 -8.07 -3.81
N PRO A 66 9.95 -7.76 -4.66
CA PRO A 66 11.01 -6.84 -4.28
C PRO A 66 10.49 -5.45 -3.86
N LEU A 67 9.53 -4.89 -4.59
CA LEU A 67 8.94 -3.60 -4.26
C LEU A 67 8.08 -3.67 -3.01
N ILE A 68 7.27 -4.71 -2.84
CA ILE A 68 6.46 -4.93 -1.63
C ILE A 68 7.38 -5.01 -0.40
N SER A 69 8.45 -5.81 -0.46
CA SER A 69 9.43 -5.93 0.63
C SER A 69 10.09 -4.59 0.95
N SER A 70 10.48 -3.84 -0.08
CA SER A 70 11.01 -2.48 0.03
C SER A 70 10.04 -1.53 0.76
N ILE A 71 8.75 -1.56 0.40
CA ILE A 71 7.70 -0.76 1.07
C ILE A 71 7.54 -1.18 2.52
N ILE A 72 7.51 -2.49 2.81
CA ILE A 72 7.34 -3.02 4.17
C ILE A 72 8.44 -2.48 5.09
N VAL A 73 9.70 -2.57 4.67
CA VAL A 73 10.84 -2.10 5.46
C VAL A 73 10.76 -0.60 5.75
N VAL A 74 10.34 0.22 4.79
CA VAL A 74 10.22 1.67 4.98
C VAL A 74 9.02 2.00 5.85
N ALA A 75 7.87 1.36 5.62
CA ALA A 75 6.64 1.57 6.38
C ALA A 75 6.82 1.19 7.85
N GLU A 76 7.48 0.07 8.13
CA GLU A 76 7.74 -0.40 9.51
C GLU A 76 8.55 0.63 10.31
N LYS A 77 9.61 1.19 9.70
CA LYS A 77 10.45 2.21 10.35
C LYS A 77 9.72 3.54 10.58
N ARG A 78 8.72 3.84 9.77
CA ARG A 78 8.03 5.14 9.74
C ARG A 78 6.60 5.08 10.27
N ILE A 79 6.17 3.96 10.86
CA ILE A 79 4.75 3.73 11.18
C ILE A 79 4.14 4.82 12.07
N ALA A 80 4.94 5.45 12.93
CA ALA A 80 4.51 6.54 13.80
C ALA A 80 3.97 7.77 13.03
N ASP A 81 4.48 7.98 11.81
CA ASP A 81 4.10 9.09 10.93
C ASP A 81 2.81 8.78 10.13
N PHE A 82 2.32 7.54 10.12
CA PHE A 82 1.17 7.14 9.30
C PHE A 82 -0.14 7.68 9.87
N GLY A 83 -1.01 8.24 9.03
CA GLY A 83 -2.38 8.55 9.43
C GLY A 83 -3.23 7.28 9.59
N THR A 84 -4.40 7.41 10.19
CA THR A 84 -5.40 6.31 10.33
C THR A 84 -5.79 5.73 8.97
N THR A 85 -6.03 6.58 7.97
CA THR A 85 -6.31 6.15 6.60
C THR A 85 -5.11 5.45 5.93
N ASP A 86 -3.88 5.82 6.28
CA ASP A 86 -2.70 5.15 5.73
C ASP A 86 -2.52 3.76 6.32
N ILE A 87 -2.72 3.61 7.63
CA ILE A 87 -2.74 2.32 8.34
C ILE A 87 -3.80 1.40 7.74
N ALA A 88 -5.01 1.90 7.52
CA ALA A 88 -6.10 1.14 6.92
C ALA A 88 -5.74 0.63 5.51
N LYS A 89 -5.20 1.51 4.66
CA LYS A 89 -4.75 1.15 3.29
C LYS A 89 -3.65 0.10 3.29
N VAL A 90 -2.61 0.28 4.12
CA VAL A 90 -1.51 -0.70 4.21
C VAL A 90 -2.04 -2.05 4.69
N SER A 91 -2.80 -2.06 5.78
CA SER A 91 -3.35 -3.30 6.35
C SER A 91 -4.18 -4.06 5.32
N TRP A 92 -5.13 -3.37 4.69
CA TRP A 92 -5.98 -3.98 3.66
C TRP A 92 -5.18 -4.48 2.46
N ALA A 93 -4.20 -3.70 2.01
CA ALA A 93 -3.39 -4.06 0.85
C ALA A 93 -2.54 -5.32 1.12
N LEU A 94 -1.90 -5.40 2.30
CA LEU A 94 -1.15 -6.59 2.72
C LEU A 94 -2.06 -7.82 2.80
N ALA A 95 -3.24 -7.67 3.42
CA ALA A 95 -4.22 -8.75 3.48
C ALA A 95 -4.67 -9.22 2.09
N LYS A 96 -4.97 -8.29 1.18
CA LYS A 96 -5.39 -8.60 -0.19
C LYS A 96 -4.30 -9.23 -1.05
N LEU A 97 -3.05 -8.86 -0.82
CA LEU A 97 -1.87 -9.44 -1.48
C LEU A 97 -1.41 -10.75 -0.81
N GLY A 98 -2.06 -11.18 0.28
CA GLY A 98 -1.68 -12.41 1.02
C GLY A 98 -0.34 -12.30 1.76
N VAL A 99 0.09 -11.08 2.10
CA VAL A 99 1.42 -10.83 2.71
C VAL A 99 1.32 -10.85 4.22
N VAL A 100 1.47 -12.05 4.79
CA VAL A 100 1.42 -12.25 6.24
C VAL A 100 2.83 -12.47 6.79
N ASP A 101 3.46 -13.59 6.43
CA ASP A 101 4.76 -13.98 6.97
C ASP A 101 5.88 -13.00 6.62
N GLY A 102 5.89 -12.49 5.40
CA GLY A 102 6.85 -11.48 4.93
C GLY A 102 6.69 -10.10 5.57
N ALA A 103 5.62 -9.87 6.34
CA ALA A 103 5.29 -8.57 6.94
C ALA A 103 4.98 -8.66 8.44
N ARG A 104 5.38 -9.72 9.16
CA ARG A 104 5.04 -9.91 10.58
C ARG A 104 5.42 -8.72 11.46
N GLY A 105 6.61 -8.15 11.26
CA GLY A 105 7.07 -6.95 11.98
C GLY A 105 6.15 -5.76 11.74
N LEU A 106 5.84 -5.49 10.47
CA LEU A 106 4.91 -4.45 10.06
C LEU A 106 3.49 -4.66 10.64
N TRP A 107 2.95 -5.88 10.61
CA TRP A 107 1.65 -6.20 11.21
C TRP A 107 1.60 -5.90 12.71
N ALA A 108 2.67 -6.24 13.45
CA ALA A 108 2.75 -5.96 14.88
C ALA A 108 2.71 -4.44 15.16
N VAL A 109 3.47 -3.65 14.40
CA VAL A 109 3.50 -2.20 14.60
C VAL A 109 2.23 -1.51 14.06
N LEU A 110 1.61 -2.02 12.99
CA LEU A 110 0.30 -1.57 12.49
C LEU A 110 -0.80 -1.77 13.54
N SER A 111 -0.82 -2.92 14.22
CA SER A 111 -1.79 -3.20 15.28
C SER A 111 -1.66 -2.20 16.42
N LYS A 112 -0.44 -2.03 16.93
CA LYS A 112 -0.15 -1.09 18.02
C LYS A 112 -0.52 0.35 17.65
N GLU A 113 -0.09 0.80 16.48
CA GLU A 113 -0.30 2.19 16.06
C GLU A 113 -1.75 2.46 15.64
N GLY A 114 -2.41 1.48 15.01
CA GLY A 114 -3.83 1.51 14.69
C GLY A 114 -4.68 1.62 15.96
N ALA A 115 -4.38 0.82 16.99
CA ALA A 115 -5.07 0.91 18.28
C ALA A 115 -4.87 2.29 18.93
N ARG A 116 -3.63 2.82 18.90
CA ARG A 116 -3.31 4.15 19.46
C ARG A 116 -4.08 5.28 18.78
N LYS A 117 -4.28 5.19 17.46
CA LYS A 117 -4.95 6.22 16.65
C LYS A 117 -6.44 5.93 16.38
N CYS A 118 -6.98 4.84 16.91
CA CYS A 118 -8.34 4.38 16.60
C CYS A 118 -9.41 5.42 16.94
N SER A 119 -9.28 6.12 18.07
CA SER A 119 -10.26 7.13 18.51
C SER A 119 -10.35 8.37 17.63
N SER A 120 -9.33 8.64 16.80
CA SER A 120 -9.32 9.72 15.82
C SER A 120 -9.56 9.24 14.38
N GLY A 121 -9.78 7.93 14.19
CA GLY A 121 -10.05 7.34 12.89
C GLY A 121 -11.49 7.53 12.44
N SER A 122 -11.69 7.61 11.12
CA SER A 122 -13.04 7.48 10.57
C SER A 122 -13.54 6.05 10.76
N PHE A 123 -14.86 5.88 10.86
CA PHE A 123 -15.47 4.55 10.95
C PHE A 123 -15.05 3.62 9.80
N ILE A 124 -14.88 4.18 8.59
CA ILE A 124 -14.45 3.44 7.40
C ILE A 124 -13.02 2.91 7.57
N ASP A 125 -12.10 3.75 8.03
CA ASP A 125 -10.69 3.36 8.22
C ASP A 125 -10.53 2.29 9.30
N ILE A 126 -11.27 2.43 10.41
CA ILE A 126 -11.29 1.46 11.51
C ILE A 126 -11.84 0.12 11.02
N SER A 127 -12.97 0.13 10.31
CA SER A 127 -13.59 -1.08 9.78
C SER A 127 -12.69 -1.79 8.76
N MET A 128 -12.03 -1.03 7.89
CA MET A 128 -11.09 -1.55 6.90
C MET A 128 -9.86 -2.18 7.55
N THR A 129 -9.34 -1.58 8.62
CA THR A 129 -8.24 -2.13 9.42
C THR A 129 -8.68 -3.42 10.10
N ALA A 130 -9.81 -3.43 10.81
CA ALA A 130 -10.33 -4.61 11.49
C ALA A 130 -10.60 -5.78 10.54
N TRP A 131 -11.19 -5.51 9.38
CA TRP A 131 -11.38 -6.52 8.33
C TRP A 131 -10.04 -7.10 7.86
N ALA A 132 -9.01 -6.25 7.68
CA ALA A 132 -7.71 -6.72 7.22
C ALA A 132 -7.08 -7.71 8.20
N PHE A 133 -7.02 -7.38 9.50
CA PHE A 133 -6.47 -8.26 10.55
C PHE A 133 -7.24 -9.59 10.63
N THR A 134 -8.57 -9.53 10.72
CA THR A 134 -9.40 -10.73 10.81
C THR A 134 -9.29 -11.62 9.56
N SER A 135 -9.15 -11.03 8.36
CA SER A 135 -9.03 -11.78 7.11
C SER A 135 -7.74 -12.59 6.98
N VAL A 136 -6.70 -12.23 7.73
CA VAL A 136 -5.42 -12.96 7.78
C VAL A 136 -5.24 -13.75 9.08
N GLY A 137 -6.25 -13.78 9.95
CA GLY A 137 -6.21 -14.52 11.22
C GLY A 137 -5.33 -13.90 12.30
N LEU A 138 -5.19 -12.58 12.31
CA LEU A 138 -4.46 -11.80 13.32
C LEU A 138 -5.39 -11.03 14.26
#